data_AF-A0A520FRL6-F1
#
_entry.id   AF-A0A520FRL6-F1
#
_cell.length_a   1.000
_cell.length_b   1.000
_cell.length_c   1.000
_cell.angle_alpha   90.00
_cell.angle_beta   90.00
_cell.angle_gamma   90.00
#
_symmetry.space_group_name_H-M   'P 1'
#
loop_
_entity.id
_entity.type
_entity.pdbx_description
1 polymer ?
#
loop_
_entity_poly.entity_id
_entity_poly.type
_entity_poly.pdbx_seq_one_letter_code
_entity_poly.pdbx_strand_id
1 'polypeptide(L)'
;MNPQEYRRWRQRRHADWTEVHRKRKHPDKDSEFLINFAAMWAPYGGAAEEEILAHFGMTTRRFIDRLWQLVSESNCDQEEIRSLASAYPTIGQRNGS
;
A
#
# COMPACT_ATOMS: atom_id res chain seq x y z
N MET A 1 10.65 10.37 -10.08
CA MET A 1 11.08 10.59 -8.68
C MET A 1 12.59 10.39 -8.59
N ASN A 2 13.32 11.28 -7.92
CA ASN A 2 14.78 11.19 -7.80
C ASN A 2 15.13 10.28 -6.61
N PRO A 3 16.03 9.29 -6.75
CA PRO A 3 16.33 8.30 -5.68
C PRO A 3 16.89 8.90 -4.38
N GLN A 4 17.36 10.15 -4.41
CA GLN A 4 17.86 10.87 -3.24
C GLN A 4 16.75 11.54 -2.41
N GLU A 5 15.67 11.99 -3.07
CA GLU A 5 14.47 12.53 -2.41
C GLU A 5 13.69 11.40 -1.72
N TYR A 6 13.64 10.23 -2.36
CA TYR A 6 13.08 8.99 -1.80
C TYR A 6 13.74 8.60 -0.46
N ARG A 7 15.08 8.64 -0.37
CA ARG A 7 15.80 8.29 0.86
C ARG A 7 15.56 9.28 2.01
N ARG A 8 15.51 10.59 1.72
CA ARG A 8 15.27 11.62 2.74
C ARG A 8 13.83 11.60 3.24
N TRP A 9 12.89 11.24 2.37
CA TRP A 9 11.49 11.07 2.73
C TRP A 9 11.26 9.80 3.57
N ARG A 10 11.92 8.69 3.21
CA ARG A 10 11.89 7.40 3.94
C ARG A 10 12.18 7.57 5.43
N GLN A 11 13.21 8.34 5.77
CA GLN A 11 13.60 8.53 7.17
C GLN A 11 12.60 9.34 7.99
N ARG A 12 11.94 10.34 7.38
CA ARG A 12 10.97 11.18 8.11
C ARG A 12 9.64 10.47 8.36
N ARG A 13 9.17 9.67 7.39
CA ARG A 13 7.85 9.02 7.47
C ARG A 13 7.89 7.67 8.21
N HIS A 14 9.00 6.95 8.19
CA HIS A 14 9.15 5.71 8.97
C HIS A 14 9.03 5.96 10.49
N ALA A 15 9.54 7.08 10.99
CA ALA A 15 9.42 7.45 12.40
C ALA A 15 7.97 7.73 12.81
N ASP A 16 7.25 8.50 11.98
CA ASP A 16 5.85 8.89 12.21
C ASP A 16 4.90 7.66 12.16
N TRP A 17 5.12 6.78 11.18
CA TRP A 17 4.25 5.63 10.94
C TRP A 17 4.46 4.47 11.92
N THR A 18 5.72 4.20 12.32
CA THR A 18 6.04 3.15 13.31
C THR A 18 5.40 3.46 14.67
N GLU A 19 5.32 4.74 15.05
CA GLU A 19 4.69 5.17 16.30
C GLU A 19 3.18 4.97 16.31
N VAL A 20 2.50 5.25 15.18
CA VAL A 20 1.05 5.06 15.03
C VAL A 20 0.65 3.58 15.07
N HIS A 21 1.46 2.69 14.50
CA HIS A 21 1.15 1.26 14.41
C HIS A 21 1.45 0.47 15.70
N ARG A 22 2.46 0.86 16.49
CA ARG A 22 2.91 0.14 17.71
C ARG A 22 1.83 0.00 18.80
N LYS A 23 0.76 0.82 18.77
CA LYS A 23 -0.28 0.85 19.80
C LYS A 23 -1.46 -0.11 19.59
N ARG A 24 -1.52 -0.91 18.53
CA ARG A 24 -2.81 -1.42 18.05
C ARG A 24 -2.82 -2.93 17.75
N LYS A 25 -2.98 -3.77 18.80
CA LYS A 25 -3.34 -5.20 18.69
C LYS A 25 -4.81 -5.36 18.27
N HIS A 26 -5.12 -5.64 17.00
CA HIS A 26 -6.41 -6.23 16.61
C HIS A 26 -6.29 -6.92 15.24
N PRO A 27 -6.88 -8.12 15.04
CA PRO A 27 -6.71 -8.92 13.82
C PRO A 27 -7.36 -8.35 12.55
N ASP A 28 -8.19 -7.30 12.66
CA ASP A 28 -8.83 -6.61 11.52
C ASP A 28 -8.04 -5.37 11.05
N LYS A 29 -7.05 -4.93 11.83
CA LYS A 29 -6.26 -3.73 11.51
C LYS A 29 -5.33 -3.91 10.34
N ASP A 30 -4.89 -5.14 10.07
CA ASP A 30 -4.06 -5.43 8.92
C ASP A 30 -4.73 -5.01 7.60
N SER A 31 -6.06 -5.09 7.53
CA SER A 31 -6.86 -4.71 6.36
C SER A 31 -6.93 -3.19 6.17
N GLU A 32 -7.39 -2.46 7.19
CA GLU A 32 -7.43 -0.99 7.17
C GLU A 32 -6.04 -0.39 6.95
N PHE A 33 -5.02 -1.02 7.55
CA PHE A 33 -3.64 -0.57 7.44
C PHE A 33 -3.08 -0.73 6.04
N LEU A 34 -3.46 -1.80 5.34
CA LEU A 34 -3.05 -2.06 3.98
C LEU A 34 -3.63 -1.01 3.02
N ILE A 35 -4.92 -0.69 3.15
CA ILE A 35 -5.59 0.36 2.35
C ILE A 35 -4.97 1.74 2.66
N ASN A 36 -4.80 2.08 3.93
CA ASN A 36 -4.24 3.38 4.32
C ASN A 36 -2.78 3.55 3.83
N PHE A 37 -1.98 2.50 3.95
CA PHE A 37 -0.62 2.48 3.42
C PHE A 37 -0.65 2.68 1.90
N ALA A 38 -1.49 1.95 1.16
CA ALA A 38 -1.62 2.12 -0.27
C ALA A 38 -2.01 3.57 -0.65
N ALA A 39 -3.03 4.13 0.00
CA ALA A 39 -3.51 5.49 -0.26
C ALA A 39 -2.43 6.55 0.01
N MET A 40 -1.63 6.39 1.07
CA MET A 40 -0.51 7.30 1.38
C MET A 40 0.55 7.34 0.27
N TRP A 41 0.77 6.20 -0.39
CA TRP A 41 1.77 6.04 -1.44
C TRP A 41 1.23 6.27 -2.85
N ALA A 42 -0.10 6.29 -3.04
CA ALA A 42 -0.72 6.47 -4.34
C ALA A 42 -0.30 7.76 -5.08
N PRO A 43 -0.20 8.94 -4.43
CA PRO A 43 0.28 10.17 -5.08
C PRO A 43 1.73 10.09 -5.59
N TYR A 44 2.50 9.12 -5.12
CA TYR A 44 3.92 8.96 -5.45
C TYR A 44 4.19 7.81 -6.44
N GLY A 45 3.13 7.18 -6.95
CA GLY A 45 3.24 6.03 -7.87
C GLY A 45 3.33 4.67 -7.17
N GLY A 46 2.95 4.60 -5.89
CA GLY A 46 2.88 3.36 -5.12
C GLY A 46 4.10 3.12 -4.22
N ALA A 47 3.93 2.18 -3.29
CA ALA A 47 4.95 1.80 -2.33
C ALA A 47 6.00 0.91 -2.99
N ALA A 48 7.27 1.09 -2.59
CA ALA A 48 8.36 0.26 -3.07
C ALA A 48 8.32 -1.14 -2.44
N GLU A 49 8.88 -2.12 -3.13
CA GLU A 49 8.96 -3.50 -2.66
C GLU A 49 9.62 -3.64 -1.29
N GLU A 50 10.71 -2.91 -1.05
CA GLU A 50 11.42 -2.95 0.24
C GLU A 50 10.54 -2.48 1.40
N GLU A 51 9.68 -1.48 1.17
CA GLU A 51 8.78 -0.94 2.21
C GLU A 51 7.61 -1.89 2.44
N ILE A 52 7.03 -2.44 1.37
CA ILE A 52 5.98 -3.46 1.47
C ILE A 52 6.50 -4.69 2.23
N LEU A 53 7.73 -5.12 1.95
CA LEU A 53 8.37 -6.24 2.63
C LEU A 53 8.68 -5.91 4.10
N ALA A 54 9.20 -4.72 4.40
CA ALA A 54 9.51 -4.30 5.77
C ALA A 54 8.25 -4.16 6.65
N HIS A 55 7.13 -3.75 6.06
CA HIS A 55 5.90 -3.46 6.78
C HIS A 55 4.92 -4.65 6.86
N PHE A 56 4.81 -5.43 5.79
CA PHE A 56 3.84 -6.52 5.68
C PHE A 56 4.47 -7.90 5.55
N GLY A 57 5.79 -7.99 5.38
CA GLY A 57 6.49 -9.27 5.20
C GLY A 57 6.09 -10.03 3.92
N MET A 58 5.51 -9.33 2.94
CA MET A 58 5.05 -9.93 1.68
C MET A 58 5.60 -9.20 0.46
N THR A 59 5.54 -9.86 -0.69
CA THR A 59 5.97 -9.27 -1.96
C THR A 59 4.96 -8.24 -2.46
N THR A 60 5.41 -7.29 -3.26
CA THR A 60 4.56 -6.27 -3.91
C THR A 60 3.35 -6.87 -4.61
N ARG A 61 3.53 -8.02 -5.27
CA ARG A 61 2.44 -8.72 -5.95
C ARG A 61 1.38 -9.25 -4.99
N ARG A 62 1.79 -9.87 -3.87
CA ARG A 62 0.89 -10.33 -2.81
C ARG A 62 0.17 -9.16 -2.14
N PHE A 63 0.87 -8.04 -1.97
CA PHE A 63 0.29 -6.80 -1.45
C PHE A 63 -0.80 -6.24 -2.36
N ILE A 64 -0.54 -6.12 -3.66
CA ILE A 64 -1.52 -5.63 -4.65
C ILE A 64 -2.75 -6.55 -4.68
N ASP A 65 -2.54 -7.86 -4.71
CA ASP A 65 -3.63 -8.84 -4.71
C ASP A 65 -4.52 -8.71 -3.47
N ARG A 66 -3.90 -8.54 -2.29
CA ARG A 66 -4.62 -8.34 -1.02
C ARG A 66 -5.29 -6.97 -0.95
N LEU A 67 -4.67 -5.92 -1.49
CA LEU A 67 -5.26 -4.59 -1.61
C LEU A 67 -6.57 -4.65 -2.38
N TRP A 68 -6.58 -5.30 -3.54
CA TRP A 68 -7.77 -5.39 -4.38
C TRP A 68 -8.87 -6.28 -3.80
N GLN A 69 -8.52 -7.34 -3.07
CA GLN A 69 -9.49 -8.10 -2.28
C GLN A 69 -10.15 -7.22 -1.23
N LEU A 70 -9.35 -6.50 -0.43
CA LEU A 70 -9.86 -5.64 0.63
C LEU A 70 -10.66 -4.45 0.12
N VAL A 71 -10.29 -3.87 -1.02
CA VAL A 71 -11.03 -2.79 -1.69
C VAL A 71 -12.35 -3.30 -2.29
N SER A 72 -12.45 -4.59 -2.59
CA SER A 72 -13.71 -5.22 -3.03
C SER A 72 -14.60 -5.61 -1.86
N GLU A 73 -14.01 -5.98 -0.72
CA GLU A 73 -14.72 -6.32 0.52
C GLU A 73 -15.15 -5.09 1.32
N SER A 74 -14.33 -4.05 1.31
CA SER A 74 -14.63 -2.72 1.86
C SER A 74 -15.41 -1.94 0.82
N ASN A 75 -16.46 -1.24 1.22
CA ASN A 75 -17.30 -0.48 0.30
C ASN A 75 -16.62 0.85 -0.12
N CYS A 76 -15.38 0.77 -0.65
CA CYS A 76 -14.52 1.89 -1.02
C CYS A 76 -15.13 2.72 -2.15
N ASP A 77 -14.96 4.04 -2.06
CA ASP A 77 -15.46 4.97 -3.07
C ASP A 77 -14.71 4.84 -4.41
N GLN A 78 -15.43 5.12 -5.50
CA GLN A 78 -14.89 5.07 -6.87
C GLN A 78 -13.66 5.99 -7.06
N GLU A 79 -13.57 7.09 -6.32
CA GLU A 79 -12.45 8.03 -6.38
C GLU A 79 -11.18 7.47 -5.71
N GLU A 80 -11.32 6.79 -4.57
CA GLU A 80 -10.23 6.07 -3.92
C GLU A 80 -9.75 4.92 -4.80
N ILE A 81 -10.68 4.15 -5.35
CA ILE A 81 -10.38 3.03 -6.27
C ILE A 81 -9.55 3.51 -7.47
N ARG A 82 -9.92 4.65 -8.08
CA ARG A 82 -9.18 5.22 -9.21
C ARG A 82 -7.79 5.69 -8.82
N SER A 83 -7.66 6.34 -7.66
CA SER A 83 -6.37 6.80 -7.14
C SER A 83 -5.44 5.61 -6.86
N LEU A 84 -5.96 4.56 -6.23
CA LEU A 84 -5.22 3.32 -5.98
C LEU A 84 -4.88 2.59 -7.28
N ALA A 85 -5.78 2.51 -8.25
CA ALA A 85 -5.54 1.88 -9.56
C ALA A 85 -4.40 2.53 -10.35
N SER A 86 -4.26 3.85 -10.24
CA SER A 86 -3.16 4.57 -10.90
C SER A 86 -1.79 4.21 -10.34
N ALA A 87 -1.70 3.84 -9.06
CA ALA A 87 -0.44 3.52 -8.39
C ALA A 87 -0.18 2.02 -8.26
N TYR A 88 -1.23 1.22 -8.14
CA TYR A 88 -1.21 -0.22 -7.95
C TYR A 88 -2.07 -0.89 -9.02
N PRO A 89 -1.59 -0.96 -10.27
CA PRO A 89 -2.34 -1.62 -11.33
C PRO A 89 -2.57 -3.09 -10.95
N THR A 90 -3.79 -3.57 -11.14
CA THR A 90 -4.11 -4.99 -11.00
C THR A 90 -3.22 -5.78 -11.97
N ILE A 91 -2.38 -6.67 -11.44
CA ILE A 91 -1.48 -7.51 -12.26
C ILE A 91 -2.27 -8.59 -13.04
N GLY A 92 -3.60 -8.64 -12.86
CA GLY A 92 -4.50 -9.55 -13.55
C GLY A 92 -5.17 -8.95 -14.78
N GLN A 93 -4.43 -8.74 -15.87
CA GLN A 93 -4.96 -8.84 -17.24
C GLN A 93 -3.85 -8.96 -18.29
N ARG A 94 -2.91 -9.88 -18.08
CA ARG A 94 -2.08 -10.42 -19.16
C ARG A 94 -1.99 -11.93 -18.97
N ASN A 95 -2.49 -12.68 -19.96
CA ASN A 95 -2.57 -14.15 -20.14
C ASN A 95 -3.85 -14.80 -19.58
N GLY A 96 -4.74 -15.47 -20.34
CA GLY A 96 -4.88 -15.82 -21.77
C GLY A 96 -6.38 -15.92 -22.14
N SER A 97 -6.83 -15.57 -23.35
CA SER A 97 -6.88 -16.44 -24.56
C SER A 97 -7.59 -17.76 -24.32
#